data_AF-A0A6N6VW72-F1
#
_entry.id   AF-A0A6N6VW72-F1
#
_cell.length_a   1.000
_cell.length_b   1.000
_cell.length_c   1.000
_cell.angle_alpha   90.00
_cell.angle_beta   90.00
_cell.angle_gamma   90.00
#
_symmetry.space_group_name_H-M   'P 1'
#
loop_
_entity.id
_entity.type
_entity.pdbx_description
1 polymer ?
#
loop_
_entity_poly.entity_id
_entity_poly.type
_entity_poly.pdbx_seq_one_letter_code
_entity_poly.pdbx_strand_id
1 'polypeptide(L)'
;MFKKLFFIIGSIFIATNTHADIAYIYCATPNMNWNWLKEMGDYVFVSGEWKSGQIGSYRFNYFKITDNTNISNLQKKCVKQFGESYIFAQPADDTSTDWNLFGSDEINLSSGVIRYCSTSTSQSLIFSRAYCFYSLYR
;
A
#
# COMPACT_ATOMS: atom_id res chain seq x y z
N MET A 1 -60.54 -6.46 22.29
CA MET A 1 -59.69 -5.31 22.68
C MET A 1 -58.24 -5.76 22.76
N PHE A 2 -57.34 -5.01 22.11
CA PHE A 2 -55.86 -5.03 22.19
C PHE A 2 -55.13 -6.38 22.09
N LYS A 3 -54.85 -6.84 20.87
CA LYS A 3 -53.59 -6.68 20.07
C LYS A 3 -52.42 -7.55 20.58
N LYS A 4 -52.15 -8.59 19.79
CA LYS A 4 -50.97 -9.46 19.80
C LYS A 4 -49.70 -8.59 19.77
N LEU A 5 -48.90 -8.63 20.82
CA LEU A 5 -47.56 -8.02 20.84
C LEU A 5 -46.56 -9.10 20.40
N PHE A 6 -46.32 -9.16 19.08
CA PHE A 6 -45.22 -9.95 18.51
C PHE A 6 -43.90 -9.29 18.90
N PHE A 7 -43.11 -9.94 19.75
CA PHE A 7 -41.72 -9.57 19.99
C PHE A 7 -40.90 -9.98 18.76
N ILE A 8 -40.84 -9.11 17.76
CA ILE A 8 -39.86 -9.23 16.67
C ILE A 8 -38.53 -8.76 17.26
N ILE A 9 -37.77 -9.69 17.83
CA ILE A 9 -36.37 -9.47 18.19
C ILE A 9 -35.62 -9.30 16.87
N GLY A 10 -35.34 -8.04 16.54
CA GLY A 10 -34.58 -7.65 15.38
C GLY A 10 -33.17 -8.22 15.47
N SER A 11 -32.90 -9.25 14.69
CA SER A 11 -31.56 -9.70 14.33
C SER A 11 -30.90 -8.60 13.51
N ILE A 12 -30.25 -7.66 14.21
CA ILE A 12 -29.30 -6.73 13.61
C ILE A 12 -28.11 -7.59 13.17
N PHE A 13 -28.12 -7.99 11.91
CA PHE A 13 -26.94 -8.52 11.23
C PHE A 13 -25.89 -7.40 11.21
N ILE A 14 -24.90 -7.51 12.10
CA ILE A 14 -23.68 -6.71 12.00
C ILE A 14 -22.92 -7.24 10.78
N ALA A 15 -23.17 -6.64 9.63
CA ALA A 15 -22.32 -6.84 8.46
C ALA A 15 -21.00 -6.13 8.72
N THR A 16 -20.02 -6.84 9.27
CA THR A 16 -18.64 -6.35 9.29
C THR A 16 -18.12 -6.46 7.86
N ASN A 17 -18.07 -5.35 7.13
CA ASN A 17 -17.37 -5.25 5.86
C ASN A 17 -15.86 -5.28 6.14
N THR A 18 -15.30 -6.47 6.35
CA THR A 18 -13.85 -6.67 6.31
C THR A 18 -13.44 -6.74 4.85
N HIS A 19 -13.40 -5.59 4.17
CA HIS A 19 -12.91 -5.52 2.80
C HIS A 19 -11.39 -5.33 2.85
N ALA A 20 -10.65 -6.36 2.45
CA ALA A 20 -9.22 -6.22 2.20
C ALA A 20 -9.03 -5.61 0.80
N ASP A 21 -8.19 -4.59 0.71
CA ASP A 21 -7.72 -4.06 -0.56
C ASP A 21 -6.75 -5.04 -1.22
N ILE A 22 -6.49 -4.83 -2.51
CA ILE A 22 -5.42 -5.54 -3.23
C ILE A 22 -4.34 -4.55 -3.66
N ALA A 23 -3.11 -5.04 -3.70
CA ALA A 23 -2.00 -4.34 -4.33
C ALA A 23 -1.27 -5.27 -5.29
N TYR A 24 -1.07 -4.83 -6.52
CA TYR A 24 -0.20 -5.46 -7.49
C TYR A 24 1.26 -5.28 -7.09
N ILE A 25 2.09 -6.22 -7.51
CA ILE A 25 3.51 -6.22 -7.18
C ILE A 25 4.32 -5.78 -8.39
N TYR A 26 5.12 -4.73 -8.24
CA TYR A 26 6.21 -4.46 -9.15
C TYR A 26 7.55 -4.68 -8.47
N CYS A 27 8.52 -5.05 -9.29
CA CYS A 27 9.91 -5.28 -8.92
C CYS A 27 10.71 -4.05 -9.31
N ALA A 28 11.51 -3.52 -8.39
CA ALA A 28 12.25 -2.29 -8.61
C ALA A 28 13.73 -2.41 -8.28
N THR A 29 14.50 -1.55 -8.96
CA THR A 29 15.94 -1.36 -8.74
C THR A 29 16.19 -0.12 -7.88
N PRO A 30 17.39 0.03 -7.27
CA PRO A 30 17.79 1.26 -6.59
C PRO A 30 17.78 2.51 -7.48
N ASN A 31 17.87 2.34 -8.80
CA ASN A 31 17.85 3.43 -9.78
C ASN A 31 16.45 3.74 -10.31
N MET A 32 15.40 3.29 -9.62
CA MET A 32 13.99 3.53 -9.97
C MET A 32 13.54 2.94 -11.33
N ASN A 33 14.29 2.01 -11.92
CA ASN A 33 13.75 1.13 -12.97
C ASN A 33 12.84 0.09 -12.32
N TRP A 34 11.72 -0.24 -12.98
CA TRP A 34 10.74 -1.18 -12.46
C TRP A 34 10.12 -2.07 -13.56
N ASN A 35 9.63 -3.25 -13.16
CA ASN A 35 8.85 -4.16 -13.99
C ASN A 35 7.75 -4.83 -13.15
N TRP A 36 6.58 -5.05 -13.74
CA TRP A 36 5.49 -5.79 -13.09
C TRP A 36 5.84 -7.25 -12.87
N LEU A 37 5.68 -7.75 -11.64
CA LEU A 37 5.85 -9.16 -11.35
C LEU A 37 4.68 -9.96 -11.95
N LYS A 38 5.01 -11.01 -12.73
CA LYS A 38 4.01 -11.84 -13.41
C LYS A 38 4.29 -13.32 -13.21
N GLU A 39 3.24 -14.10 -12.99
CA GLU A 39 3.30 -15.57 -12.93
C GLU A 39 2.33 -16.16 -13.95
N MET A 40 2.84 -17.02 -14.84
CA MET A 40 2.06 -17.63 -15.94
C MET A 40 1.34 -16.62 -16.85
N GLY A 41 1.82 -15.37 -16.90
CA GLY A 41 1.24 -14.29 -17.70
C GLY A 41 0.36 -13.31 -16.90
N ASP A 42 -0.08 -13.71 -15.72
CA ASP A 42 -0.94 -12.90 -14.84
C ASP A 42 -0.13 -12.06 -13.86
N TYR A 43 -0.68 -10.89 -13.50
CA TYR A 43 -0.06 -10.02 -12.49
C TYR A 43 -0.15 -10.63 -11.10
N VAL A 44 0.95 -10.61 -10.36
CA VAL A 44 0.97 -11.01 -8.95
C VAL A 44 0.41 -9.87 -8.10
N PHE A 45 -0.46 -10.19 -7.16
CA PHE A 45 -1.02 -9.26 -6.19
C PHE A 45 -1.06 -9.87 -4.78
N VAL A 46 -1.26 -9.02 -3.78
CA VAL A 46 -1.41 -9.39 -2.37
C VAL A 46 -2.61 -8.68 -1.76
N SER A 47 -3.18 -9.25 -0.70
CA SER A 47 -4.29 -8.63 0.04
C SER A 47 -3.80 -7.85 1.25
N GLY A 48 -4.42 -6.71 1.53
CA GLY A 48 -3.96 -5.79 2.56
C GLY A 48 -4.81 -4.55 2.73
N GLU A 49 -4.20 -3.50 3.25
CA GLU A 49 -4.82 -2.21 3.48
C GLU A 49 -3.84 -1.10 3.13
N TRP A 50 -4.32 -0.10 2.38
CA TRP A 50 -3.56 1.14 2.18
C TRP A 50 -3.58 1.99 3.44
N LYS A 51 -2.41 2.44 3.87
CA LYS A 51 -2.23 3.31 5.03
C LYS A 51 -1.41 4.53 4.64
N SER A 52 -1.62 5.62 5.37
CA SER A 52 -0.78 6.81 5.28
C SER A 52 0.12 6.89 6.50
N GLY A 53 1.37 7.29 6.30
CA GLY A 53 2.33 7.58 7.36
C GLY A 53 2.82 9.02 7.28
N GLN A 54 3.38 9.50 8.38
CA GLN A 54 3.94 10.85 8.46
C GLN A 54 5.27 10.90 9.21
N ILE A 55 6.27 11.54 8.62
CA ILE A 55 7.55 11.85 9.28
C ILE A 55 7.79 13.35 9.18
N GLY A 56 7.69 14.06 10.32
CA GLY A 56 7.76 15.51 10.34
C GLY A 56 6.64 16.15 9.52
N SER A 57 6.98 16.99 8.53
CA SER A 57 6.02 17.61 7.61
C SER A 57 5.79 16.80 6.32
N TYR A 58 6.35 15.59 6.23
CA TYR A 58 6.26 14.75 5.05
C TYR A 58 5.27 13.62 5.26
N ARG A 59 4.39 13.43 4.27
CA ARG A 59 3.40 12.34 4.22
C ARG A 59 3.75 11.35 3.12
N PHE A 60 3.46 10.08 3.36
CA PHE A 60 3.64 9.01 2.39
C PHE A 60 2.54 7.96 2.57
N ASN A 61 2.40 7.08 1.59
CA ASN A 61 1.52 5.92 1.70
C ASN A 61 2.36 4.64 1.77
N TYR A 62 1.81 3.64 2.44
CA TYR A 62 2.38 2.29 2.51
C TYR A 62 1.26 1.27 2.49
N PHE A 63 1.58 0.05 2.07
CA PHE A 63 0.64 -1.05 2.03
C PHE A 63 0.91 -2.02 3.18
N LYS A 64 -0.10 -2.25 4.00
CA LYS A 64 -0.05 -3.23 5.08
C LYS A 64 -0.64 -4.55 4.60
N ILE A 65 0.20 -5.54 4.42
CA ILE A 65 -0.22 -6.91 4.04
C ILE A 65 -1.04 -7.50 5.21
N THR A 66 -2.20 -8.09 4.89
CA THR A 66 -3.07 -8.75 5.89
C THR A 66 -3.03 -10.27 5.80
N ASP A 67 -2.57 -10.80 4.67
CA ASP A 67 -2.34 -12.23 4.50
C ASP A 67 -0.94 -12.65 5.01
N ASN A 68 -0.63 -13.95 4.96
CA ASN A 68 0.68 -14.47 5.39
C ASN A 68 1.77 -14.29 4.31
N THR A 69 1.59 -13.37 3.35
CA THR A 69 2.58 -13.16 2.29
C THR A 69 3.89 -12.64 2.88
N ASN A 70 4.96 -13.35 2.57
CA ASN A 70 6.29 -12.96 2.96
C ASN A 70 6.92 -12.08 1.88
N ILE A 71 7.20 -10.81 2.21
CA ILE A 71 7.84 -9.85 1.31
C ILE A 71 9.19 -10.37 0.78
N SER A 72 9.96 -11.12 1.58
CA SER A 72 11.21 -11.74 1.13
C SER A 72 10.99 -12.74 0.00
N ASN A 73 9.86 -13.45 -0.01
CA ASN A 73 9.53 -14.36 -1.11
C ASN A 73 9.18 -13.57 -2.38
N LEU A 74 8.47 -12.45 -2.27
CA LEU A 74 8.21 -11.56 -3.42
C LEU A 74 9.51 -11.00 -3.99
N GLN A 75 10.43 -10.54 -3.14
CA GLN A 75 11.75 -10.07 -3.55
C GLN A 75 12.56 -11.16 -4.26
N LYS A 76 12.53 -12.41 -3.76
CA LYS A 76 13.16 -13.55 -4.43
C LYS A 76 12.54 -13.81 -5.81
N LYS A 77 11.22 -13.68 -5.96
CA LYS A 77 10.55 -13.79 -7.26
C LYS A 77 11.02 -12.68 -8.22
N CYS A 78 11.14 -11.45 -7.73
CA CYS A 78 11.66 -10.32 -8.50
C CYS A 78 13.08 -10.57 -9.01
N VAL A 79 14.00 -10.97 -8.14
CA VAL A 79 15.38 -11.29 -8.51
C VAL A 79 15.43 -12.44 -9.51
N LYS A 80 14.62 -13.48 -9.31
CA LYS A 80 14.53 -14.63 -10.21
C LYS A 80 14.05 -14.25 -11.62
N GLN A 81 13.10 -13.32 -11.73
CA GLN A 81 12.46 -12.96 -13.00
C GLN A 81 13.20 -11.87 -13.77
N PHE A 82 13.79 -10.88 -13.08
CA PHE A 82 14.36 -9.69 -13.71
C PHE A 82 15.87 -9.51 -13.45
N GLY A 83 16.47 -10.34 -12.60
CA GLY A 83 17.89 -10.32 -12.28
C GLY A 83 18.22 -9.64 -10.95
N GLU A 84 19.49 -9.74 -10.54
CA GLU A 84 19.99 -9.31 -9.21
C GLU A 84 19.85 -7.82 -8.92
N SER A 85 19.57 -6.98 -9.90
CA SER A 85 19.33 -5.55 -9.69
C SER A 85 17.92 -5.24 -9.18
N TYR A 86 16.94 -6.14 -9.39
CA TYR A 86 15.53 -5.97 -9.03
C TYR A 86 15.24 -6.52 -7.63
N ILE A 87 15.87 -5.91 -6.63
CA ILE A 87 15.88 -6.39 -5.24
C ILE A 87 14.67 -5.94 -4.41
N PHE A 88 13.88 -4.98 -4.89
CA PHE A 88 12.71 -4.48 -4.17
C PHE A 88 11.44 -5.04 -4.77
N ALA A 89 10.55 -5.57 -3.94
CA ALA A 89 9.17 -5.85 -4.29
C ALA A 89 8.31 -4.77 -3.63
N GLN A 90 7.50 -4.06 -4.42
CA GLN A 90 6.74 -2.91 -3.95
C GLN A 90 5.27 -2.98 -4.39
N PRO A 91 4.34 -2.50 -3.54
CA PRO A 91 2.91 -2.48 -3.82
C PRO A 91 2.53 -1.34 -4.77
N ALA A 92 1.52 -1.60 -5.58
CA ALA A 92 0.85 -0.65 -6.44
C ALA A 92 -0.66 -0.92 -6.47
N ASP A 93 -1.50 0.12 -6.52
CA ASP A 93 -2.95 -0.01 -6.74
C ASP A 93 -3.26 -0.20 -8.24
N ASP A 94 -2.50 0.46 -9.11
CA ASP A 94 -2.58 0.37 -10.57
C ASP A 94 -1.25 0.72 -11.30
N THR A 95 -1.30 0.89 -12.62
CA THR A 95 -0.12 1.22 -13.44
C THR A 95 0.43 2.65 -13.25
N SER A 96 -0.35 3.52 -12.63
CA SER A 96 -0.03 4.90 -12.31
C SER A 96 0.32 5.13 -10.84
N THR A 97 0.30 4.08 -10.01
CA THR A 97 0.61 4.19 -8.58
C THR A 97 1.97 4.83 -8.34
N ASP A 98 2.01 5.67 -7.30
CA ASP A 98 3.25 6.18 -6.74
C ASP A 98 4.15 5.07 -6.14
N TRP A 99 5.41 5.44 -5.91
CA TRP A 99 6.39 4.60 -5.24
C TRP A 99 6.06 4.43 -3.75
N ASN A 100 5.42 3.32 -3.39
CA ASN A 100 5.01 3.00 -2.02
C ASN A 100 5.77 1.79 -1.47
N LEU A 101 5.88 1.69 -0.16
CA LEU A 101 6.54 0.57 0.52
C LEU A 101 5.50 -0.38 1.14
N PHE A 102 5.91 -1.61 1.42
CA PHE A 102 5.19 -2.44 2.39
C PHE A 102 5.55 -2.00 3.81
N GLY A 103 4.67 -2.25 4.78
CA GLY A 103 4.99 -2.04 6.19
C GLY A 103 3.94 -2.57 7.16
N SER A 104 4.34 -2.87 8.39
CA SER A 104 3.37 -3.20 9.47
C SER A 104 2.71 -1.95 10.05
N ASP A 105 3.44 -0.83 10.00
CA ASP A 105 3.10 0.50 10.47
C ASP A 105 4.01 1.55 9.77
N GLU A 106 3.88 2.82 10.14
CA GLU A 106 4.61 3.93 9.52
C GLU A 106 6.12 3.98 9.84
N ILE A 107 6.60 3.19 10.80
CA ILE A 107 8.01 3.15 11.22
C ILE A 107 8.69 1.90 10.65
N ASN A 108 7.97 0.77 10.63
CA ASN A 108 8.45 -0.53 10.19
C ASN A 108 8.08 -0.77 8.72
N LEU A 109 8.82 -0.11 7.82
CA LEU A 109 8.65 -0.23 6.37
C LEU A 109 9.71 -1.17 5.75
N SER A 110 9.35 -1.81 4.64
CA SER A 110 10.29 -2.58 3.83
C SER A 110 11.26 -1.67 3.07
N SER A 111 12.48 -2.11 2.81
CA SER A 111 13.41 -1.37 1.94
C SER A 111 12.87 -1.25 0.50
N GLY A 112 13.10 -0.11 -0.14
CA GLY A 112 12.62 0.18 -1.49
C GLY A 112 12.67 1.67 -1.81
N VAL A 113 12.04 2.07 -2.91
CA VAL A 113 11.92 3.49 -3.28
C VAL A 113 10.60 4.04 -2.71
N ILE A 114 10.66 5.13 -1.97
CA ILE A 114 9.46 5.75 -1.39
C ILE A 114 9.24 7.16 -1.95
N ARG A 115 7.99 7.46 -2.27
CA ARG A 115 7.50 8.81 -2.51
C ARG A 115 6.98 9.40 -1.21
N TYR A 116 7.40 10.61 -0.90
CA TYR A 116 6.85 11.37 0.22
C TYR A 116 6.67 12.83 -0.18
N CYS A 117 5.62 13.46 0.33
CA CYS A 117 5.22 14.81 -0.03
C CYS A 117 5.23 15.72 1.19
N SER A 118 5.88 16.88 1.08
CA SER A 118 5.82 17.93 2.08
C SER A 118 4.49 18.67 2.00
N THR A 119 3.83 18.81 3.15
CA THR A 119 2.70 19.74 3.29
C THR A 119 3.23 21.06 3.85
N SER A 120 3.79 21.92 3.00
CA SER A 120 4.12 23.28 3.41
C SER A 120 2.83 24.11 3.48
N THR A 121 2.33 24.34 4.69
CA THR A 121 1.23 25.27 4.92
C THR A 121 1.80 26.70 4.91
N SER A 122 1.87 27.33 3.73
CA SER A 122 2.11 28.78 3.65
C SER A 122 0.92 29.50 4.29
N GLN A 123 1.17 30.31 5.33
CA GLN A 123 0.14 31.12 6.01
C GLN A 123 -0.36 32.31 5.17
N SER A 124 0.09 32.48 3.93
CA SER A 124 -0.47 33.48 3.01
C SER A 124 -0.93 32.84 1.69
N LEU A 125 -2.24 32.94 1.46
CA LEU A 125 -2.97 32.86 0.18
C LEU A 125 -3.05 31.47 -0.53
N ILE A 126 -4.14 30.74 -0.24
CA ILE A 126 -5.02 29.92 -1.11
C ILE A 126 -4.44 28.76 -1.97
N PHE A 127 -3.12 28.57 -2.09
CA PHE A 127 -2.58 27.38 -2.79
C PHE A 127 -1.50 26.67 -1.97
N SER A 128 -1.85 25.55 -1.33
CA SER A 128 -0.83 24.63 -0.82
C SER A 128 -0.18 23.93 -2.01
N ARG A 129 1.05 24.30 -2.37
CA ARG A 129 1.87 23.47 -3.26
C ARG A 129 2.40 22.30 -2.45
N ALA A 130 1.98 21.08 -2.81
CA ALA A 130 2.62 19.87 -2.32
C ALA A 130 3.91 19.63 -3.12
N TYR A 131 5.03 19.48 -2.42
CA TYR A 131 6.31 19.11 -3.03
C TYR A 131 6.60 17.65 -2.71
N CYS A 132 6.70 16.81 -3.74
CA CYS A 132 6.93 15.39 -3.57
C CYS A 132 8.34 15.01 -4.00
N PHE A 133 8.95 14.11 -3.24
CA PHE A 133 10.30 13.63 -3.42
C PHE A 133 10.30 12.11 -3.45
N TYR A 134 11.32 11.54 -4.09
CA TYR A 134 11.57 10.12 -4.10
C TYR A 134 12.92 9.86 -3.43
N SER A 135 13.00 8.84 -2.59
CA SER A 135 14.25 8.44 -1.97
C SER A 135 14.31 6.93 -1.80
N LEU A 136 15.54 6.41 -1.71
CA LEU A 136 15.78 5.03 -1.34
C LEU A 136 15.65 4.90 0.19
N TYR A 137 14.68 4.11 0.64
CA TYR A 137 14.50 3.70 2.02
C TYR A 137 15.20 2.36 2.25
N ARG A 138 15.97 2.26 3.34
CA ARG A 138 16.76 1.06 3.68
C ARG A 138 16.42 0.57 5.05
#